data_AF-A0A0F5I0I6-F1
#
_entry.id   AF-A0A0F5I0I6-F1
#
_cell.length_a   1.000
_cell.length_b   1.000
_cell.length_c   1.000
_cell.angle_alpha   90.00
_cell.angle_beta   90.00
_cell.angle_gamma   90.00
#
_symmetry.space_group_name_H-M   'P 1'
#
loop_
_entity.id
_entity.type
_entity.pdbx_description
1 polymer ?
#
loop_
_entity_poly.entity_id
_entity_poly.type
_entity_poly.pdbx_seq_one_letter_code
_entity_poly.pdbx_strand_id
1 'polypeptide(L)'
;MDATSKPAELLVQQGQNVLESMRDLRRMIKKKGKERSGLYERFCANEHSFEVYTYMDAAVGQLAEVQTFQETLDTFSSIFTEIRTNFEADVDVKQAEDAYGKACQAYKAMAESLGFAKEATTIKS
;
A
#
# COMPACT_ATOMS: atom_id res chain seq x y z
N MET A 1 1.85 25.36 -13.37
CA MET A 1 0.97 24.22 -13.02
C MET A 1 1.36 23.13 -13.98
N ASP A 2 2.40 22.38 -13.62
CA ASP A 2 3.01 21.43 -14.55
C ASP A 2 2.14 20.20 -14.71
N ALA A 3 2.04 19.75 -15.97
CA ALA A 3 1.38 18.52 -16.34
C ALA A 3 1.93 17.38 -15.47
N THR A 4 1.04 16.75 -14.71
CA THR A 4 1.36 15.59 -13.90
C THR A 4 2.04 14.54 -14.78
N SER A 5 3.26 14.14 -14.41
CA SER A 5 4.08 13.25 -15.24
C SER A 5 3.45 11.86 -15.27
N LYS A 6 3.63 11.12 -16.38
CA LYS A 6 3.14 9.75 -16.52
C LYS A 6 3.58 8.82 -15.36
N PRO A 7 4.81 8.93 -14.83
CA PRO A 7 5.23 8.21 -13.63
C PRO A 7 4.39 8.53 -12.37
N ALA A 8 4.06 9.81 -12.13
CA ALA A 8 3.27 10.21 -10.98
C ALA A 8 1.82 9.65 -11.05
N GLU A 9 1.21 9.65 -12.24
CA GLU A 9 -0.11 9.04 -12.46
C GLU A 9 -0.09 7.53 -12.15
N LEU A 10 0.92 6.81 -12.64
CA LEU A 10 1.08 5.37 -12.41
C LEU A 10 1.29 5.05 -10.92
N LEU A 11 2.07 5.87 -10.20
CA LEU A 11 2.27 5.71 -8.76
C LEU A 11 0.99 5.92 -7.97
N VAL A 12 0.22 6.96 -8.29
CA VAL A 12 -1.06 7.22 -7.61
C VAL A 12 -2.07 6.11 -7.86
N GLN A 13 -2.17 5.63 -9.10
CA GLN A 13 -3.04 4.50 -9.44
C GLN A 13 -2.60 3.22 -8.73
N GLN A 14 -1.30 2.92 -8.74
CA GLN A 14 -0.79 1.72 -8.11
C GLN A 14 -0.89 1.77 -6.59
N GLY A 15 -0.73 2.95 -5.97
CA GLY A 15 -1.00 3.15 -4.55
C GLY A 15 -2.44 2.82 -4.16
N GLN A 16 -3.42 3.12 -5.03
CA GLN A 16 -4.82 2.70 -4.79
C GLN A 16 -4.95 1.18 -4.82
N ASN A 17 -4.35 0.52 -5.82
CA ASN A 17 -4.38 -0.94 -5.93
C ASN A 17 -3.77 -1.60 -4.68
N VAL A 18 -2.68 -1.03 -4.15
CA VAL A 18 -2.08 -1.47 -2.89
C VAL A 18 -3.08 -1.32 -1.74
N LEU A 19 -3.66 -0.14 -1.54
CA LEU A 19 -4.63 0.09 -0.46
C LEU A 19 -5.88 -0.81 -0.56
N GLU A 20 -6.35 -1.12 -1.77
CA GLU A 20 -7.44 -2.07 -1.98
C GLU A 20 -7.03 -3.48 -1.55
N SER A 21 -5.84 -3.94 -1.94
CA SER A 21 -5.33 -5.26 -1.53
C SER A 21 -5.07 -5.35 -0.02
N MET A 22 -4.57 -4.28 0.62
CA MET A 22 -4.44 -4.18 2.07
C MET A 22 -5.80 -4.28 2.77
N ARG A 23 -6.82 -3.58 2.26
CA ARG A 23 -8.18 -3.62 2.80
C ARG A 23 -8.76 -5.03 2.73
N ASP A 24 -8.59 -5.70 1.59
CA ASP A 24 -9.10 -7.04 1.39
C ASP A 24 -8.40 -8.03 2.35
N LEU A 25 -7.07 -7.93 2.49
CA LEU A 25 -6.31 -8.73 3.46
C LEU A 25 -6.73 -8.45 4.91
N ARG A 26 -6.91 -7.17 5.27
CA ARG A 26 -7.37 -6.72 6.59
C ARG A 26 -8.72 -7.33 6.96
N ARG A 27 -9.67 -7.40 6.02
CA ARG A 27 -10.99 -8.02 6.26
C ARG A 27 -10.89 -9.51 6.63
N MET A 28 -9.82 -10.18 6.20
CA MET A 28 -9.57 -11.60 6.44
C MET A 28 -8.57 -11.84 7.58
N ILE A 29 -8.17 -10.81 8.33
CA ILE A 29 -7.08 -10.92 9.31
C ILE A 29 -7.31 -11.94 10.42
N LYS A 30 -8.56 -12.06 10.90
CA LYS A 30 -8.96 -13.04 11.93
C LYS A 30 -9.21 -14.44 11.36
N LYS A 31 -9.11 -14.61 10.04
CA LYS A 31 -9.26 -15.90 9.36
C LYS A 31 -7.88 -16.54 9.17
N LYS A 32 -7.86 -17.81 8.83
CA LYS A 32 -6.65 -18.60 8.52
C LYS A 32 -6.80 -19.31 7.18
N GLY A 33 -5.72 -19.89 6.69
CA GLY A 33 -5.73 -20.74 5.51
C GLY A 33 -5.41 -20.02 4.19
N LYS A 34 -5.56 -20.78 3.10
CA LYS A 34 -5.06 -20.42 1.75
C LYS A 34 -5.65 -19.14 1.18
N GLU A 35 -6.92 -18.84 1.48
CA GLU A 35 -7.57 -17.63 0.96
C GLU A 35 -6.86 -16.36 1.47
N ARG A 36 -6.58 -16.29 2.78
CA ARG A 36 -5.81 -15.19 3.38
C ARG A 36 -4.39 -15.11 2.79
N SER A 37 -3.74 -16.26 2.58
CA SER A 37 -2.44 -16.30 1.91
C SER A 37 -2.48 -15.73 0.50
N GLY A 38 -3.50 -16.08 -0.31
CA GLY A 38 -3.66 -15.54 -1.66
C GLY A 38 -3.90 -14.03 -1.66
N LEU A 39 -4.61 -13.50 -0.66
CA LEU A 39 -4.76 -12.05 -0.49
C LEU A 39 -3.43 -11.37 -0.12
N TYR A 40 -2.61 -12.02 0.71
CA TYR A 40 -1.28 -11.53 1.04
C TYR A 40 -0.34 -11.54 -0.17
N GLU A 41 -0.35 -12.60 -0.99
CA GLU A 41 0.38 -12.65 -2.25
C GLU A 41 -0.04 -11.53 -3.21
N ARG A 42 -1.36 -11.27 -3.33
CA ARG A 42 -1.88 -10.15 -4.11
C ARG A 42 -1.41 -8.81 -3.57
N PHE A 43 -1.36 -8.64 -2.26
CA PHE A 43 -0.80 -7.43 -1.65
C PHE A 43 0.68 -7.25 -2.02
N CYS A 44 1.53 -8.28 -1.81
CA CYS A 44 2.96 -8.23 -2.15
C CYS A 44 3.20 -7.91 -3.63
N ALA A 45 2.38 -8.45 -4.54
CA ALA A 45 2.49 -8.15 -5.97
C ALA A 45 2.18 -6.68 -6.30
N ASN A 46 1.20 -6.09 -5.61
CA ASN A 46 0.86 -4.67 -5.77
C ASN A 46 1.90 -3.76 -5.14
N GLU A 47 2.41 -4.11 -3.96
CA GLU A 47 3.50 -3.42 -3.26
C GLU A 47 4.76 -3.40 -4.14
N HIS A 48 5.16 -4.54 -4.69
CA HIS A 48 6.30 -4.62 -5.58
C HIS A 48 6.11 -3.78 -6.86
N SER A 49 4.91 -3.79 -7.43
CA SER A 49 4.62 -2.96 -8.61
C SER A 49 4.69 -1.47 -8.30
N PHE A 50 4.25 -1.06 -7.10
CA PHE A 50 4.40 0.32 -6.63
C PHE A 50 5.88 0.70 -6.51
N GLU A 51 6.69 -0.12 -5.85
CA GLU A 51 8.13 0.06 -5.74
C GLU A 51 8.81 0.17 -7.12
N VAL A 52 8.47 -0.69 -8.08
CA VAL A 52 9.03 -0.60 -9.43
C VAL A 52 8.72 0.76 -10.08
N TYR A 53 7.53 1.31 -9.85
CA TYR A 53 7.17 2.62 -10.37
C TYR A 53 7.91 3.78 -9.71
N THR A 54 8.42 3.62 -8.47
CA THR A 54 9.27 4.65 -7.84
C THR A 54 10.62 4.77 -8.55
N TYR A 55 11.06 3.73 -9.28
CA TYR A 55 12.30 3.75 -10.04
C TYR A 55 12.15 4.31 -11.47
N MET A 56 10.91 4.56 -11.94
CA MET A 56 10.67 5.12 -13.27
C MET A 56 11.09 6.58 -13.41
N ASP A 57 11.01 7.34 -12.31
CA ASP A 57 11.44 8.73 -12.23
C ASP A 57 12.05 8.98 -10.84
N ALA A 58 13.37 9.18 -10.81
CA ALA A 58 14.10 9.36 -9.57
C ALA A 58 13.65 10.61 -8.79
N ALA A 59 13.21 11.68 -9.45
CA ALA A 59 12.74 12.87 -8.77
C ALA A 59 11.42 12.60 -8.03
N VAL A 60 10.54 11.79 -8.63
CA VAL A 60 9.28 11.38 -8.01
C VAL A 60 9.53 10.34 -6.91
N GLY A 61 10.35 9.31 -7.16
CA GLY A 61 10.66 8.27 -6.18
C GLY A 61 11.41 8.77 -4.94
N GLN A 62 12.13 9.90 -5.05
CA GLN A 62 12.83 10.52 -3.93
C GLN A 62 11.98 11.53 -3.14
N LEU A 63 10.72 11.74 -3.52
CA LEU A 63 9.81 12.58 -2.73
C LEU A 63 9.57 11.96 -1.36
N ALA A 64 9.61 12.80 -0.33
CA ALA A 64 9.44 12.37 1.05
C ALA A 64 8.09 11.66 1.27
N GLU A 65 7.02 12.13 0.62
CA GLU A 65 5.69 11.53 0.74
C GLU A 65 5.61 10.15 0.06
N VAL A 66 6.33 9.94 -1.05
CA VAL A 66 6.42 8.63 -1.73
C VAL A 66 7.17 7.63 -0.85
N GLN A 67 8.32 8.04 -0.30
CA GLN A 67 9.10 7.22 0.63
C GLN A 67 8.31 6.90 1.90
N THR A 68 7.64 7.90 2.48
CA THR A 68 6.79 7.71 3.66
C THR A 68 5.68 6.70 3.38
N PHE A 69 5.01 6.78 2.22
CA PHE A 69 4.00 5.79 1.86
C PHE A 69 4.61 4.40 1.73
N GLN A 70 5.75 4.26 1.06
CA GLN A 70 6.46 2.98 0.94
C GLN A 70 6.82 2.36 2.31
N GLU A 71 7.33 3.15 3.25
CA GLU A 71 7.62 2.69 4.62
C GLU A 71 6.36 2.16 5.34
N THR A 72 5.19 2.76 5.09
CA THR A 72 3.93 2.23 5.64
C THR A 72 3.51 0.91 5.02
N LEU A 73 3.84 0.67 3.74
CA LEU A 73 3.59 -0.61 3.07
C LEU A 73 4.49 -1.70 3.67
N ASP A 74 5.78 -1.43 3.81
CA ASP A 74 6.74 -2.34 4.42
C ASP A 74 6.32 -2.70 5.86
N THR A 75 5.87 -1.70 6.62
CA THR A 75 5.35 -1.89 7.97
C THR A 75 4.16 -2.85 7.96
N PHE A 76 3.20 -2.65 7.05
CA PHE A 76 2.04 -3.55 6.94
C PHE A 76 2.46 -4.94 6.48
N SER A 77 3.34 -5.07 5.49
CA SER A 77 3.86 -6.33 4.97
C SER A 77 4.53 -7.18 6.06
N SER A 78 5.29 -6.53 6.96
CA SER A 78 5.99 -7.20 8.06
C SER A 78 5.05 -7.93 9.02
N ILE A 79 3.84 -7.40 9.22
CA ILE A 79 2.81 -7.97 10.12
C ILE A 79 2.30 -9.33 9.62
N PHE A 80 2.34 -9.56 8.30
CA PHE A 80 1.82 -10.78 7.67
C PHE A 80 2.93 -11.71 7.17
N THR A 81 4.21 -11.42 7.46
CA THR A 81 5.34 -12.17 6.90
C THR A 81 5.31 -13.67 7.22
N GLU A 82 4.80 -14.05 8.40
CA GLU A 82 4.69 -15.46 8.79
C GLU A 82 3.71 -16.26 7.89
N ILE A 83 2.73 -15.58 7.28
CA ILE A 83 1.76 -16.23 6.38
C ILE A 83 2.43 -16.88 5.18
N ARG A 84 3.61 -16.40 4.77
CA ARG A 84 4.39 -16.95 3.64
C ARG A 84 4.71 -18.43 3.81
N THR A 85 4.87 -18.89 5.05
CA THR A 85 5.27 -20.27 5.36
C THR A 85 4.26 -20.97 6.27
N ASN A 86 3.44 -20.21 6.99
CA ASN A 86 2.44 -20.73 7.93
C ASN A 86 1.06 -20.09 7.67
N PHE A 87 0.21 -20.77 6.91
CA PHE A 87 -1.14 -20.29 6.62
C PHE A 87 -2.03 -20.16 7.86
N GLU A 88 -1.65 -20.80 8.97
CA GLU A 88 -2.36 -20.78 10.25
C GLU A 88 -1.79 -19.76 11.24
N ALA A 89 -0.80 -18.96 10.84
CA ALA A 89 -0.20 -17.93 11.69
C ALA A 89 -1.25 -16.94 12.20
N ASP A 90 -1.14 -16.57 13.48
CA ASP A 90 -1.94 -15.49 14.02
C ASP A 90 -1.32 -14.16 13.63
N VAL A 91 -2.17 -13.16 13.42
CA VAL A 91 -1.75 -11.81 13.02
C VAL A 91 -2.29 -10.83 14.04
N ASP A 92 -1.46 -9.87 14.45
CA ASP A 92 -1.91 -8.80 15.34
C ASP A 92 -2.92 -7.90 14.60
N VAL A 93 -4.18 -8.08 14.96
CA VAL A 93 -5.30 -7.34 14.37
C VAL A 93 -5.15 -5.84 14.60
N LYS A 94 -4.76 -5.43 15.82
CA LYS A 94 -4.66 -4.01 16.15
C LYS A 94 -3.54 -3.37 15.36
N GLN A 95 -2.39 -4.02 15.28
CA GLN A 95 -1.25 -3.51 14.54
C GLN A 95 -1.57 -3.35 13.05
N ALA A 96 -2.29 -4.30 12.45
CA ALA A 96 -2.67 -4.22 11.04
C ALA A 96 -3.72 -3.14 10.76
N GLU A 97 -4.69 -2.94 11.66
CA GLU A 97 -5.66 -1.84 11.56
C GLU A 97 -4.96 -0.48 11.66
N ASP A 98 -4.05 -0.32 12.63
CA ASP A 98 -3.26 0.90 12.81
C ASP A 98 -2.35 1.17 11.60
N ALA A 99 -1.70 0.13 11.06
CA ALA A 99 -0.85 0.22 9.87
C ALA A 99 -1.65 0.58 8.61
N TYR A 100 -2.84 -0.01 8.42
CA TYR A 100 -3.74 0.34 7.33
C TYR A 100 -4.16 1.82 7.38
N GLY A 101 -4.54 2.31 8.56
CA GLY A 101 -4.90 3.72 8.77
C GLY A 101 -3.75 4.67 8.41
N LYS A 102 -2.52 4.34 8.83
CA LYS A 102 -1.32 5.11 8.48
C LYS A 102 -1.04 5.10 6.99
N ALA A 103 -1.17 3.96 6.32
CA ALA A 103 -0.98 3.86 4.88
C ALA A 103 -2.02 4.70 4.10
N CYS A 104 -3.27 4.70 4.53
CA CYS A 104 -4.30 5.57 3.94
C CYS A 104 -3.97 7.06 4.10
N GLN A 105 -3.40 7.48 5.23
CA GLN A 105 -2.98 8.87 5.45
C GLN A 105 -1.76 9.23 4.59
N ALA A 106 -0.74 8.36 4.55
CA ALA A 106 0.45 8.58 3.74
C ALA A 106 0.13 8.60 2.24
N TYR A 107 -0.76 7.74 1.76
CA TYR A 107 -1.26 7.78 0.39
C TYR A 107 -1.92 9.11 0.03
N LYS A 108 -2.74 9.66 0.94
CA LYS A 108 -3.41 10.95 0.70
C LYS A 108 -2.38 12.08 0.55
N ALA A 109 -1.39 12.13 1.45
CA ALA A 109 -0.31 13.10 1.37
C ALA A 109 0.50 12.96 0.08
N MET A 110 0.83 11.72 -0.31
CA MET A 110 1.52 11.43 -1.58
C MET A 110 0.69 11.84 -2.80
N ALA A 111 -0.59 11.49 -2.86
CA ALA A 111 -1.45 11.85 -3.98
C ALA A 111 -1.60 13.38 -4.08
N GLU A 112 -1.73 14.08 -2.96
CA GLU A 112 -1.77 15.55 -2.93
C GLU A 112 -0.45 16.19 -3.39
N SER A 113 0.71 15.70 -2.91
CA SER A 113 2.02 16.24 -3.31
C SER A 113 2.32 16.02 -4.79
N LEU A 114 1.79 14.95 -5.37
CA LEU A 114 1.87 14.63 -6.80
C LEU A 114 0.82 15.35 -7.66
N GLY A 115 -0.09 16.14 -7.09
CA GLY A 115 -1.12 16.88 -7.83
C GLY A 115 -2.40 16.10 -8.14
N PHE A 116 -2.63 14.97 -7.48
CA PHE A 116 -3.78 14.08 -7.60
C PHE A 116 -4.69 14.11 -6.34
N ALA A 117 -4.99 15.31 -5.86
CA ALA A 117 -5.79 15.49 -4.64
C ALA A 117 -7.22 14.92 -4.75
N LYS A 118 -7.77 14.74 -5.96
CA LYS A 118 -9.12 14.15 -6.13
C LYS A 118 -9.11 12.66 -5.81
N GLU A 119 -8.05 11.98 -6.20
CA GLU A 119 -7.77 10.56 -6.00
C GLU A 119 -7.55 10.24 -4.52
N ALA A 120 -7.09 11.21 -3.72
CA ALA A 120 -6.98 11.11 -2.27
C ALA A 120 -8.34 10.99 -1.54
N THR A 121 -9.41 11.54 -2.11
CA THR A 121 -10.73 11.63 -1.45
C THR A 121 -11.56 10.33 -1.51
N THR A 122 -11.18 9.39 -2.37
CA THR A 122 -11.91 8.12 -2.57
C THR A 122 -11.56 7.06 -1.53
N ILE A 123 -10.46 7.23 -0.80
CA ILE A 123 -9.97 6.29 0.21
C ILE A 123 -10.64 6.54 1.57
N LYS A 124 -11.52 5.62 1.97
CA LYS A 124 -12.07 5.51 3.33
C LYS A 124 -11.18 4.58 4.16
N SER A 125 -10.64 5.10 5.26
CA SER A 125 -9.96 4.32 6.31
C SER A 125 -10.95 3.38 7.02
#